data_AF-A0A133V500-F1
#
_entry.id   AF-A0A133V500-F1
#
_cell.length_a   1.000
_cell.length_b   1.000
_cell.length_c   1.000
_cell.angle_alpha   90.00
_cell.angle_beta   90.00
_cell.angle_gamma   90.00
#
_symmetry.space_group_name_H-M   'P 1'
#
loop_
_entity.id
_entity.type
_entity.pdbx_description
1 polymer ?
#
loop_
_entity_poly.entity_id
_entity_poly.type
_entity_poly.pdbx_seq_one_letter_code
_entity_poly.pdbx_strand_id
1 'polypeptide(L)' 'MHGYVDKSNYGQYTYEREGLLERVPYRKLIKGVFILGRRDLEKFVELLEKYQAEYYVRSIKLTSQDKEILSGEKS' A
#
# COMPACT_ATOMS: atom_id res chain seq x y z
N MET A 1 -1.94 13.80 -4.99
CA MET A 1 -2.75 12.63 -4.60
C MET A 1 -3.83 12.99 -3.58
N HIS A 2 -3.57 13.93 -2.68
CA HIS A 2 -4.57 14.49 -1.77
C HIS A 2 -5.11 15.82 -2.29
N GLY A 3 -6.35 16.15 -1.93
CA GLY A 3 -6.96 17.44 -2.25
C GLY A 3 -6.21 18.60 -1.60
N TYR A 4 -6.41 19.81 -2.11
CA TYR A 4 -5.85 21.02 -1.53
C TYR A 4 -6.85 22.16 -1.60
N VAL A 5 -6.72 23.08 -0.65
CA VAL A 5 -7.58 24.27 -0.54
C VAL A 5 -6.86 25.42 -1.23
N ASP A 6 -7.47 25.97 -2.26
CA ASP A 6 -7.01 27.18 -2.93
C ASP A 6 -7.75 28.39 -2.37
N LYS A 7 -7.02 29.50 -2.10
CA LYS A 7 -7.60 30.74 -1.57
C LYS A 7 -7.24 31.90 -2.49
N SER A 8 -8.25 32.55 -3.06
CA SER A 8 -8.09 33.75 -3.89
C SER A 8 -8.84 34.96 -3.31
N ASN A 9 -8.46 36.17 -3.74
CA ASN A 9 -9.01 37.47 -3.30
C ASN A 9 -9.12 37.64 -1.77
N TYR A 10 -7.98 37.81 -1.09
CA TYR A 10 -7.93 38.07 0.36
C TYR A 10 -8.69 37.04 1.23
N GLY A 11 -8.92 35.83 0.71
CA GLY A 11 -9.65 34.76 1.40
C GLY A 11 -11.17 34.81 1.25
N GLN A 12 -11.73 35.64 0.37
CA GLN A 12 -13.19 35.66 0.12
C GLN A 12 -13.71 34.39 -0.54
N TYR A 13 -12.87 33.63 -1.25
CA TYR A 13 -13.29 32.41 -1.93
C TYR A 13 -12.34 31.27 -1.59
N THR A 14 -12.90 30.23 -0.98
CA THR A 14 -12.22 28.98 -0.64
C THR A 14 -12.73 27.90 -1.59
N TYR A 15 -11.85 27.34 -2.41
CA TYR A 15 -12.19 26.23 -3.30
C TYR A 15 -11.52 24.95 -2.80
N GLU A 16 -12.34 23.98 -2.36
CA GLU A 16 -11.85 22.64 -2.04
C GLU A 16 -11.73 21.84 -3.33
N ARG A 17 -10.49 21.53 -3.72
CA ARG A 17 -10.25 20.63 -4.85
C ARG A 17 -10.06 19.22 -4.33
N GLU A 18 -11.04 18.37 -4.62
CA GLU A 18 -10.98 16.95 -4.29
C GLU A 18 -9.75 16.27 -4.93
N GLY A 19 -9.06 15.46 -4.13
CA GLY A 19 -7.94 14.65 -4.61
C GLY A 19 -8.41 13.53 -5.53
N LEU A 20 -7.57 13.11 -6.50
CA LEU A 20 -7.89 12.01 -7.43
C LEU A 20 -8.35 10.71 -6.73
N LEU A 21 -7.81 10.43 -5.53
CA LEU A 21 -8.17 9.26 -4.74
C LEU A 21 -9.45 9.43 -3.91
N GLU A 22 -10.00 10.64 -3.78
CA GLU A 22 -11.29 10.87 -3.09
C GLU A 22 -12.49 10.45 -3.96
N ARG A 23 -12.27 10.28 -5.27
CA ARG A 23 -13.31 9.89 -6.25
C ARG A 23 -13.39 8.38 -6.50
N VAL A 24 -12.49 7.59 -5.91
CA VAL A 24 -12.41 6.14 -6.15
C VAL A 24 -12.17 5.43 -4.82
N PRO A 25 -12.89 4.34 -4.48
CA PRO A 25 -12.62 3.59 -3.27
C PRO A 25 -11.17 3.09 -3.22
N TYR A 26 -10.42 3.46 -2.18
CA TYR A 26 -9.04 3.01 -1.97
C TYR A 26 -8.79 2.62 -0.52
N ARG A 27 -7.77 1.78 -0.28
CA ARG A 27 -7.26 1.46 1.06
C ARG A 27 -5.77 1.75 1.12
N LYS A 28 -5.37 2.61 2.06
CA LYS A 28 -3.96 2.97 2.30
C LYS A 28 -3.22 1.78 2.93
N LEU A 29 -2.12 1.34 2.34
CA LEU A 29 -1.35 0.16 2.79
C LEU A 29 -0.19 0.49 3.76
N ILE A 30 -0.09 1.71 4.30
CA ILE A 30 1.23 2.34 4.50
C ILE A 30 2.11 1.89 5.68
N LYS A 31 1.91 0.75 6.34
CA LYS A 31 2.93 0.26 7.30
C LYS A 31 3.02 -1.27 7.25
N GLY A 32 4.25 -1.78 7.10
CA GLY A 32 4.56 -3.21 7.22
C GLY A 32 4.09 -4.09 6.05
N VAL A 33 4.22 -3.62 4.81
CA VAL A 33 3.93 -4.47 3.64
C VAL A 33 5.12 -5.39 3.37
N PHE A 34 4.86 -6.69 3.33
CA PHE A 34 5.83 -7.70 2.92
C PHE A 34 5.35 -8.35 1.61
N ILE A 35 6.27 -8.54 0.66
CA ILE A 35 6.03 -9.34 -0.54
C ILE A 35 6.78 -10.66 -0.32
N LEU A 36 6.06 -11.77 -0.42
CA LEU A 36 6.59 -13.10 -0.15
C LEU A 36 6.31 -14.01 -1.35
N GLY A 37 7.21 -14.96 -1.58
CA GLY A 37 6.93 -16.09 -2.46
C GLY A 37 5.78 -16.92 -1.91
N ARG A 38 4.97 -17.52 -2.79
CA ARG A 38 3.83 -18.37 -2.38
C ARG A 38 4.26 -19.54 -1.48
N ARG A 39 5.50 -20.02 -1.66
CA ARG A 39 6.09 -21.12 -0.89
C ARG A 39 6.34 -20.76 0.58
N ASP A 40 6.57 -19.48 0.88
CA ASP A 40 6.89 -18.99 2.23
C ASP A 40 5.67 -18.42 2.96
N LEU A 41 4.53 -18.30 2.27
CA LEU A 41 3.33 -17.66 2.79
C LEU A 41 2.81 -18.35 4.05
N GLU A 42 2.69 -19.69 4.02
CA GLU A 42 2.13 -20.47 5.13
C GLU A 42 2.95 -20.26 6.41
N LYS A 43 4.26 -20.44 6.33
CA LYS A 43 5.18 -20.25 7.46
C LYS A 43 5.13 -18.83 8.04
N PHE A 44 4.96 -17.82 7.18
CA PHE A 44 4.88 -16.43 7.64
C PHE A 44 3.53 -16.12 8.30
N VAL A 45 2.43 -16.67 7.78
CA VAL A 45 1.10 -16.54 8.38
C VAL A 45 1.07 -17.20 9.77
N GLU A 46 1.61 -18.40 9.91
CA GLU A 46 1.73 -19.08 11.22
C GLU A 46 2.47 -18.23 12.24
N LEU A 47 3.52 -17.51 11.81
CA LEU A 47 4.26 -16.59 12.68
C LEU A 47 3.40 -15.41 13.13
N LEU A 48 2.65 -14.79 12.22
CA LEU A 48 1.76 -13.67 12.53
C LEU A 48 0.66 -14.10 13.51
N GLU A 49 0.08 -15.27 13.29
CA GLU A 49 -0.94 -15.85 14.17
C GLU A 49 -0.38 -16.18 15.56
N LYS A 50 0.83 -16.74 15.63
CA LYS A 50 1.53 -17.00 16.90
C LYS A 50 1.69 -15.73 17.74
N TYR A 51 1.92 -14.58 17.11
CA TYR A 51 2.05 -13.28 17.78
C TYR A 51 0.74 -12.49 17.84
N GLN A 52 -0.39 -13.08 17.42
CA GLN A 52 -1.71 -12.45 17.38
C GLN A 52 -1.69 -11.10 16.63
N ALA A 53 -0.87 -11.00 15.58
CA ALA A 53 -0.78 -9.81 14.76
C ALA A 53 -1.98 -9.72 13.81
N GLU A 54 -2.58 -8.53 13.69
CA GLU A 54 -3.58 -8.29 12.64
C GLU A 54 -2.88 -8.21 11.28
N TYR A 55 -3.35 -8.98 10.30
CA TYR A 55 -2.74 -9.03 8.97
C TYR A 55 -3.77 -9.12 7.85
N TYR A 56 -3.34 -8.77 6.64
CA TYR A 56 -4.12 -8.91 5.42
C TYR A 56 -3.27 -9.57 4.34
N VAL A 57 -3.78 -10.64 3.72
CA VAL A 57 -3.13 -11.29 2.57
C VAL A 57 -3.78 -10.79 1.27
N ARG A 58 -2.94 -10.46 0.30
CA ARG A 58 -3.35 -10.05 -1.05
C ARG A 58 -2.42 -10.68 -2.08
N SER A 59 -2.98 -11.19 -3.17
CA SER A 59 -2.20 -11.57 -4.34
C SER A 59 -1.90 -10.33 -5.19
N ILE A 60 -0.65 -10.21 -5.65
CA ILE A 60 -0.22 -9.10 -6.51
C ILE A 60 0.40 -9.65 -7.80
N LYS A 61 0.36 -8.85 -8.87
CA LYS A 61 1.11 -9.13 -10.09
C LYS A 61 2.54 -8.62 -9.91
N LEU A 62 3.50 -9.53 -9.94
CA LEU A 62 4.91 -9.21 -9.78
C LEU A 62 5.46 -8.44 -10.99
N THR A 63 6.26 -7.42 -10.71
CA THR A 63 7.13 -6.77 -11.69
C THR A 63 8.36 -7.64 -11.97
N SER A 64 9.16 -7.29 -12.98
CA SER A 64 10.41 -8.01 -13.26
C SER A 64 11.41 -7.91 -12.11
N GLN A 65 11.49 -6.74 -11.46
CA GLN A 65 12.36 -6.51 -10.31
C GLN A 65 11.93 -7.34 -9.09
N ASP A 66 10.62 -7.49 -8.85
CA ASP A 66 10.14 -8.34 -7.75
C ASP A 66 10.56 -9.80 -7.96
N LYS A 67 10.52 -10.29 -9.21
CA LYS A 67 10.92 -11.67 -9.52
C LYS A 67 12.40 -11.93 -9.25
N GLU A 68 13.26 -10.94 -9.50
CA GLU A 68 14.69 -11.00 -9.22
C GLU A 68 14.94 -11.03 -7.71
N ILE A 69 14.32 -10.13 -6.95
CA ILE A 69 14.47 -10.11 -5.48
C ILE A 69 13.95 -11.41 -4.85
N LEU A 70 12.87 -11.97 -5.39
CA LEU A 70 12.25 -13.21 -4.91
C LEU A 70 12.88 -14.50 -5.47
N SER A 71 13.81 -14.42 -6.44
CA SER A 71 14.52 -15.61 -6.95
C SER A 71 15.60 -16.11 -5.98
N GLY A 72 15.99 -15.29 -5.00
CA GLY A 72 16.98 -15.63 -3.99
C GLY A 72 18.43 -15.52 -4.46
N GLU A 73 18.67 -14.99 -5.66
CA GLU A 73 20.02 -14.68 -6.14
C GLU A 73 20.50 -13.38 -5.48
N LYS A 74 21.38 -13.52 -4.49
CA LYS A 74 22.10 -12.38 -3.92
C LYS A 74 23.16 -11.92 -4.94
N SER A 75 23.05 -10.68 -5.43
CA SER A 75 24.17 -9.94 -6.00
C SER A 75 25.24 -9.65 -4.96
#